data_AF-A0A1D2N498-F1
#
_entry.id   AF-A0A1D2N498-F1
#
_cell.length_a   1.000
_cell.length_b   1.000
_cell.length_c   1.000
_cell.angle_alpha   90.00
_cell.angle_beta   90.00
_cell.angle_gamma   90.00
#
_symmetry.space_group_name_H-M   'P 1'
#
loop_
_entity.id
_entity.type
_entity.pdbx_description
1 polymer ?
#
loop_
_entity_poly.entity_id
_entity_poly.type
_entity_poly.pdbx_seq_one_letter_code
_entity_poly.pdbx_strand_id
1 'polypeptide(L)'
;MTEADGTGIGHSQLTVTLGRGDLGAKLECRALSPTLDVPMAAWVEVDVYVRPLTWELTGYNAPVLAGSVVNLLCQVKGARPAANITWFNGTNELSPQPSSNLAVQVKYRVPVLE
;
A
#
# COMPACT_ATOMS: atom_id res chain seq x y z
N MET A 1 -38.61 11.62 5.60
CA MET A 1 -40.06 11.36 5.66
C MET A 1 -40.26 10.22 6.63
N THR A 2 -41.07 10.44 7.67
CA THR A 2 -41.47 9.42 8.65
C THR A 2 -42.71 8.72 8.13
N GLU A 3 -42.70 7.38 8.13
CA GLU A 3 -43.87 6.56 7.84
C GLU A 3 -44.87 6.57 9.01
N ALA A 4 -46.08 6.09 8.76
CA ALA A 4 -47.20 6.12 9.72
C ALA A 4 -46.96 5.26 10.98
N ASP A 5 -45.96 4.39 10.96
CA ASP A 5 -45.48 3.57 12.08
C ASP A 5 -44.45 4.30 12.97
N GLY A 6 -44.08 5.54 12.61
CA GLY A 6 -43.06 6.33 13.30
C GLY A 6 -41.62 6.07 12.83
N THR A 7 -41.41 5.21 11.83
CA THR A 7 -40.09 4.94 11.26
C THR A 7 -39.70 6.04 10.28
N GLY A 8 -38.53 6.65 10.45
CA GLY A 8 -38.03 7.70 9.56
C GLY A 8 -36.61 7.40 9.08
N ILE A 9 -36.35 7.63 7.80
CA ILE A 9 -35.00 7.55 7.23
C ILE A 9 -34.37 8.95 7.26
N GLY A 10 -33.25 9.08 7.97
CA GLY A 10 -32.37 10.25 7.92
C GLY A 10 -31.20 10.01 6.96
N HIS A 11 -30.84 11.01 6.18
CA HIS A 11 -29.68 10.96 5.29
C HIS A 11 -28.70 12.07 5.67
N SER A 12 -27.43 11.71 5.83
CA SER A 12 -26.33 12.62 6.10
C SER A 12 -25.17 12.27 5.17
N GLN A 13 -24.60 13.27 4.51
CA GLN A 13 -23.55 13.09 3.53
C GLN A 13 -22.28 13.81 3.98
N LEU A 14 -21.16 13.07 3.99
CA LEU A 14 -19.84 13.57 4.34
C LEU A 14 -18.89 13.37 3.17
N THR A 15 -18.22 14.45 2.74
CA THR A 15 -17.17 14.41 1.72
C THR A 15 -15.82 14.62 2.41
N VAL A 16 -14.92 13.66 2.30
CA VAL A 16 -13.58 13.70 2.92
C VAL A 16 -12.51 13.49 1.87
N THR A 17 -11.41 14.23 1.96
CA THR A 17 -10.19 13.96 1.19
C THR A 17 -9.25 13.13 2.06
N LEU A 18 -9.05 11.85 1.68
CA LEU A 18 -8.23 10.92 2.42
C LEU A 18 -6.74 11.03 2.03
N GLY A 19 -5.86 10.84 3.01
CA GLY A 19 -4.42 10.76 2.87
C GLY A 19 -3.81 9.54 3.55
N ARG A 20 -2.47 9.42 3.48
CA ARG A 20 -1.71 8.29 4.05
C ARG A 20 -1.95 8.07 5.55
N GLY A 21 -2.17 9.16 6.28
CA GLY A 21 -2.36 9.14 7.73
C GLY A 21 -3.72 8.59 8.17
N ASP A 22 -4.69 8.51 7.25
CA ASP A 22 -6.06 8.08 7.56
C ASP A 22 -6.22 6.55 7.50
N LEU A 23 -5.12 5.82 7.37
CA LEU A 23 -5.13 4.38 7.29
C LEU A 23 -5.62 3.75 8.59
N GLY A 24 -6.71 2.98 8.52
CA GLY A 24 -7.37 2.44 9.69
C GLY A 24 -8.22 3.47 10.46
N ALA A 25 -8.38 4.70 9.93
CA ALA A 25 -9.31 5.66 10.50
C ALA A 25 -10.74 5.10 10.43
N LYS A 26 -11.56 5.40 11.45
CA LYS A 26 -12.96 5.00 11.50
C LYS A 26 -13.84 6.20 11.16
N LEU A 27 -14.55 6.12 10.04
CA LEU A 27 -15.59 7.07 9.70
C LEU A 27 -16.90 6.57 10.28
N GLU A 28 -17.42 7.27 11.28
CA GLU A 28 -18.58 6.84 12.06
C GLU A 28 -19.81 7.70 11.76
N CYS A 29 -20.94 7.03 11.52
CA CYS A 29 -22.27 7.61 11.45
C CYS A 29 -22.97 7.38 12.79
N ARG A 30 -23.51 8.45 13.38
CA ARG A 30 -24.26 8.41 14.65
C ARG A 30 -25.68 8.94 14.45
N ALA A 31 -26.67 8.23 14.97
CA ALA A 31 -28.05 8.69 15.09
C ALA A 31 -28.39 8.95 16.56
N LEU A 32 -28.85 10.18 16.83
CA LEU A 32 -29.19 10.68 18.16
C LEU A 32 -30.72 10.84 18.26
N SER A 33 -31.32 10.32 19.32
CA SER A 33 -32.75 10.48 19.62
C SER A 33 -32.95 10.70 21.12
N PRO A 34 -33.89 11.56 21.55
CA PRO A 34 -34.25 11.72 22.97
C PRO A 34 -34.75 10.43 23.64
N THR A 35 -35.19 9.44 22.85
CA THR A 35 -35.67 8.14 23.34
C THR A 35 -34.57 7.10 23.48
N LEU A 36 -33.34 7.40 23.06
CA LEU A 36 -32.19 6.49 23.11
C LEU A 36 -31.20 6.97 24.16
N ASP A 37 -30.96 6.16 25.19
CA ASP A 37 -29.94 6.43 26.21
C ASP A 37 -28.51 6.35 25.63
N VAL A 38 -28.33 5.52 24.59
CA VAL A 38 -27.07 5.36 23.85
C VAL A 38 -27.31 5.60 22.37
N PRO A 39 -26.52 6.45 21.69
CA PRO A 39 -26.67 6.69 20.27
C PRO A 39 -26.46 5.42 19.44
N MET A 40 -27.26 5.23 18.41
CA MET A 40 -26.98 4.20 17.40
C MET A 40 -25.77 4.65 16.57
N ALA A 41 -24.75 3.80 16.47
CA ALA A 41 -23.53 4.10 15.74
C ALA A 41 -23.15 2.96 14.81
N ALA A 42 -22.66 3.30 13.63
CA ALA A 42 -22.04 2.38 12.68
C ALA A 42 -20.82 3.07 12.06
N TRP A 43 -19.76 2.31 11.76
CA TRP A 43 -18.55 2.86 11.19
C TRP A 43 -18.03 2.03 10.02
N VAL A 44 -17.25 2.68 9.17
CA VAL A 44 -16.41 2.05 8.17
C VAL A 44 -14.95 2.34 8.49
N GLU A 45 -14.10 1.34 8.31
CA GLU A 45 -12.65 1.51 8.44
C GLU A 45 -12.06 1.87 7.08
N VAL A 46 -11.19 2.88 7.06
CA VAL A 46 -10.58 3.38 5.84
C VAL A 46 -9.37 2.53 5.46
N ASP A 47 -9.43 1.91 4.28
CA ASP A 47 -8.28 1.27 3.64
C ASP A 47 -7.71 2.17 2.53
N VAL A 48 -6.48 2.66 2.74
CA VAL A 48 -5.86 3.66 1.86
C VAL A 48 -4.84 3.01 0.93
N TYR A 49 -5.00 3.26 -0.37
CA TYR A 49 -4.13 2.78 -1.43
C TYR A 49 -3.21 3.90 -1.89
N VAL A 50 -1.90 3.69 -1.75
CA VAL A 50 -0.88 4.72 -1.95
C VAL A 50 0.36 4.17 -2.65
N ARG A 51 0.89 4.99 -3.56
CA ARG A 51 2.14 4.73 -4.26
C ARG A 51 3.33 4.61 -3.28
N PRO A 52 4.41 3.90 -3.67
CA PRO A 52 5.68 3.96 -2.93
C PRO A 52 6.14 5.40 -2.68
N LEU A 53 6.80 5.62 -1.53
CA LEU A 53 7.45 6.89 -1.21
C LEU A 53 8.87 6.93 -1.77
N THR A 54 9.63 5.88 -1.50
CA THR A 54 11.03 5.74 -1.91
C THR A 54 11.35 4.28 -2.22
N TRP A 55 12.45 4.09 -2.94
CA TRP A 55 13.06 2.79 -3.15
C TRP A 55 14.58 2.91 -3.02
N GLU A 56 15.23 1.80 -2.71
CA GLU A 56 16.66 1.74 -2.50
C GLU A 56 17.22 0.45 -3.12
N LEU A 57 18.30 0.59 -3.89
CA LEU A 57 19.04 -0.52 -4.48
C LEU A 57 20.34 -0.72 -3.70
N THR A 58 20.57 -1.94 -3.23
CA THR A 58 21.75 -2.32 -2.45
C THR A 58 22.34 -3.63 -2.96
N GLY A 59 23.46 -4.06 -2.38
CA GLY A 59 24.11 -5.34 -2.72
C GLY A 59 25.12 -5.26 -3.87
N TYR A 60 25.52 -4.04 -4.22
CA TYR A 60 26.70 -3.76 -5.03
C TYR A 60 27.72 -2.98 -4.19
N ASN A 61 28.97 -3.43 -4.19
CA ASN A 61 30.10 -2.64 -3.71
C ASN A 61 30.77 -2.07 -4.96
N ALA A 62 30.66 -0.77 -5.17
CA ALA A 62 31.27 -0.13 -6.33
C ALA A 62 32.79 0.02 -6.13
N PRO A 63 33.61 -0.14 -7.18
CA PRO A 63 33.27 -0.65 -8.51
C PRO A 63 33.08 -2.19 -8.55
N VAL A 64 32.18 -2.67 -9.40
CA VAL A 64 31.91 -4.11 -9.61
C VAL A 64 32.71 -4.61 -10.82
N LEU A 65 33.37 -5.77 -10.67
CA LEU A 65 34.17 -6.37 -11.74
C LEU A 65 33.31 -7.03 -12.82
N ALA A 66 33.68 -6.86 -14.09
CA ALA A 66 33.06 -7.57 -15.20
C ALA A 66 33.14 -9.10 -15.00
N GLY A 67 32.09 -9.82 -15.37
CA GLY A 67 31.99 -11.28 -15.20
C GLY A 67 31.67 -11.75 -13.77
N SER A 68 31.76 -10.88 -12.77
CA SER A 68 31.38 -11.19 -11.38
C SER A 68 29.86 -11.30 -11.20
N VAL A 69 29.44 -11.95 -10.12
CA VAL A 69 28.04 -12.10 -9.74
C VAL A 69 27.78 -11.25 -8.49
N VAL A 70 26.77 -10.40 -8.55
CA VAL A 70 26.30 -9.56 -7.45
C VAL A 70 24.90 -9.95 -7.02
N ASN A 71 24.62 -9.86 -5.72
CA ASN A 71 23.29 -10.06 -5.17
C ASN A 71 22.65 -8.70 -4.99
N LEU A 72 21.81 -8.27 -5.93
CA LEU A 72 21.13 -6.99 -5.85
C LEU A 72 19.86 -7.12 -5.03
N LEU A 73 19.61 -6.14 -4.16
CA LEU A 73 18.40 -6.04 -3.35
C LEU A 73 17.70 -4.71 -3.63
N CYS A 74 16.44 -4.78 -4.07
CA CYS A 74 15.58 -3.61 -4.24
C CYS A 74 14.58 -3.58 -3.08
N GLN A 75 14.64 -2.54 -2.25
CA GLN A 75 13.73 -2.33 -1.13
C GLN A 75 12.80 -1.15 -1.41
N VAL A 76 11.49 -1.37 -1.32
CA VAL A 76 10.45 -0.35 -1.56
C VAL A 76 9.79 0.03 -0.23
N LYS A 77 9.70 1.34 0.04
CA LYS A 77 9.18 1.88 1.32
C LYS A 77 7.90 2.69 1.10
N GLY A 78 6.94 2.52 2.01
CA GLY A 78 5.71 3.33 2.05
C GLY A 78 4.65 3.01 0.99
N ALA A 79 4.68 1.82 0.38
CA ALA A 79 3.65 1.35 -0.54
C ALA A 79 2.52 0.63 0.23
N ARG A 80 1.26 0.90 -0.13
CA ARG A 80 0.11 0.08 0.28
C ARG A 80 -0.87 -0.04 -0.89
N PRO A 81 -1.27 -1.26 -1.31
CA PRO A 81 -0.71 -2.55 -0.89
C PRO A 81 0.78 -2.67 -1.22
N ALA A 82 1.41 -3.78 -0.82
CA ALA A 82 2.81 -4.02 -1.12
C ALA A 82 3.08 -3.91 -2.63
N ALA A 83 4.20 -3.28 -2.98
CA ALA A 83 4.54 -3.02 -4.39
C ALA A 83 4.88 -4.33 -5.11
N ASN A 84 4.62 -4.38 -6.42
CA ASN A 84 5.15 -5.43 -7.28
C ASN A 84 6.52 -4.98 -7.80
N ILE A 85 7.55 -5.82 -7.66
CA ILE A 85 8.93 -5.51 -8.04
C ILE A 85 9.38 -6.54 -9.08
N THR A 86 9.72 -6.06 -10.27
CA THR A 86 10.23 -6.87 -11.38
C THR A 86 11.63 -6.41 -11.75
N TRP A 87 12.50 -7.37 -12.07
CA TRP A 87 13.90 -7.12 -12.41
C TRP A 87 14.13 -7.33 -13.89
N PHE A 88 14.93 -6.47 -14.52
CA PHE A 88 15.29 -6.60 -15.92
C PHE A 88 16.80 -6.48 -16.12
N ASN A 89 17.32 -7.24 -17.06
CA ASN A 89 18.62 -7.02 -17.69
C ASN A 89 18.40 -6.65 -19.16
N GLY A 90 18.45 -5.35 -19.46
CA GLY A 90 17.99 -4.85 -20.76
C GLY A 90 16.49 -5.14 -20.93
N THR A 91 16.15 -5.95 -21.93
CA THR A 91 14.76 -6.38 -22.21
C THR A 91 14.38 -7.71 -21.56
N ASN A 92 15.33 -8.41 -20.95
CA ASN A 92 15.09 -9.73 -20.38
C ASN A 92 14.68 -9.62 -18.91
N GLU A 93 13.48 -10.10 -18.59
CA GLU A 93 13.03 -10.21 -17.21
C GLU A 93 13.87 -11.25 -16.45
N LEU A 94 14.34 -10.88 -15.26
CA LEU A 94 15.10 -11.74 -14.37
C LEU A 94 14.16 -12.37 -13.35
N SER A 95 14.36 -13.66 -13.09
CA SER A 95 13.61 -14.35 -12.04
C SER A 95 14.05 -13.85 -10.65
N PRO A 96 13.15 -13.26 -9.85
CA PRO A 96 13.47 -12.83 -8.51
C PRO A 96 13.67 -14.02 -7.57
N GLN A 97 14.56 -13.86 -6.59
CA GLN A 97 14.72 -14.80 -5.50
C GLN A 97 13.64 -14.55 -4.42
N PRO A 98 13.12 -15.62 -3.78
CA PRO A 98 12.11 -15.47 -2.73
C PRO A 98 12.70 -14.66 -1.57
N SER A 99 12.12 -13.48 -1.32
CA SER A 99 12.58 -12.56 -0.27
C SER A 99 11.38 -11.93 0.44
N SER A 100 10.66 -10.98 -0.17
CA SER A 100 9.35 -10.49 0.29
C SER A 100 8.72 -9.53 -0.74
N ASN A 101 7.46 -9.11 -0.55
CA ASN A 101 6.85 -8.09 -1.42
C ASN A 101 7.40 -6.66 -1.19
N LEU A 102 8.17 -6.43 -0.13
CA LEU A 102 8.76 -5.11 0.20
C LEU A 102 10.25 -5.04 -0.14
N ALA A 103 10.86 -6.19 -0.42
CA ALA A 103 12.27 -6.36 -0.68
C ALA A 103 12.43 -7.57 -1.61
N VAL A 104 12.82 -7.35 -2.86
CA VAL A 104 13.05 -8.41 -3.84
C VAL A 104 14.53 -8.46 -4.21
N GLN A 105 15.11 -9.67 -4.13
CA GLN A 105 16.52 -9.92 -4.46
C GLN A 105 16.68 -10.58 -5.82
N VAL A 106 17.80 -10.30 -6.50
CA VAL A 106 18.20 -11.00 -7.72
C VAL A 106 19.71 -11.25 -7.74
N LYS A 107 20.10 -12.42 -8.27
CA LYS A 107 21.50 -12.71 -8.62
C LYS A 107 21.76 -12.18 -10.04
N TYR A 108 22.57 -11.14 -10.14
CA TYR A 108 22.92 -10.51 -11.41
C TYR A 108 24.39 -10.80 -11.77
N ARG A 109 24.63 -11.31 -12.98
CA ARG A 109 25.98 -11.46 -13.53
C ARG A 109 26.32 -10.25 -14.38
N VAL A 110 27.41 -9.57 -14.05
CA VAL A 110 27.85 -8.37 -14.76
C VAL A 110 28.35 -8.75 -16.16
N PRO A 111 27.81 -8.16 -17.24
CA PRO A 111 28.27 -8.42 -18.60
C PRO A 111 29.76 -8.09 -18.78
N VAL A 112 30.44 -8.89 -19.59
CA VAL A 112 31.78 -8.55 -20.09
C VAL A 112 31.57 -7.81 -21.40
N LEU A 113 32.09 -6.58 -21.50
CA LEU A 113 32.14 -5.86 -22.77
C LEU A 113 33.26 -6.49 -23.60
N GLU A 114 32.90 -7.08 -24.74
CA GLU A 114 33.85 -7.53 -25.77
C GLU A 114 34.34 -6.35 -26.62
#